data_AF-A0A3D0M5J0-F1
#
_entry.id   AF-A0A3D0M5J0-F1
#
_cell.length_a   1.000
_cell.length_b   1.000
_cell.length_c   1.000
_cell.angle_alpha   90.00
_cell.angle_beta   90.00
_cell.angle_gamma   90.00
#
_symmetry.space_group_name_H-M   'P 1'
#
loop_
_entity.id
_entity.type
_entity.pdbx_description
1 polymer ?
#
loop_
_entity_poly.entity_id
_entity_poly.type
_entity_poly.pdbx_seq_one_letter_code
_entity_poly.pdbx_strand_id
1 'polypeptide(L)'
;MNHAEGTDRFVLGMSVADDGFSFTSSIETALISAGTEIQSLEETIKSVESLRPNCDKLDYALAASSGVLCGIIDIFLVGKPGESPLGDVTDKWFANRTTDFAKLCGWDGKGDDPLSSAIGFLEKKFKIPYDQRGAGDAASIIFDLNPTNHHFKSLGHNPTLLGLFFSILDQFTNQSHFVSGGELISLQNADGKFELRGNSVPAKLFCGFVNWFGHLISDMSGSSGSKGRGMGIPSPFWAWTNDIIAIKRKLNIPVSQFDNTINELALSIYKEGYDIRFQATQVIPVFINEIIVRLVYAIRRLVKYFVTTEKEERSASAMWKACEPFSNPTVKRMLTVAHGTFCMMDLGDATIRAFITGGGTFNVTEFFLRLNIVGVGRFTISLYGEAKRAIVIRKAESEAQFARREMTIVENYLSGLSLLSELYDDKDLVDFVDDFKNSDMYVQAFQKSARLAELRKVPDNNILRTKSDIDSYFGGNRQ
;
A
#
# COMPACT_ATOMS: atom_id res chain seq x y z
N MET A 1 28.29 1.64 -18.28
CA MET A 1 29.29 2.50 -18.96
C MET A 1 28.60 3.81 -19.31
N ASN A 2 28.81 4.81 -18.47
CA ASN A 2 28.74 6.23 -18.82
C ASN A 2 30.00 6.82 -18.18
N HIS A 3 30.76 7.58 -18.98
CA HIS A 3 32.03 8.17 -18.59
C HIS A 3 31.82 9.10 -17.38
N ALA A 4 32.37 8.72 -16.23
CA ALA A 4 32.67 9.66 -15.16
C ALA A 4 34.07 10.19 -15.44
N GLU A 5 34.17 11.44 -15.92
CA GLU A 5 35.39 12.22 -15.79
C GLU A 5 35.76 12.26 -14.31
N GLY A 6 36.95 11.76 -14.00
CA GLY A 6 37.52 11.84 -12.66
C GLY A 6 37.71 13.31 -12.30
N THR A 7 36.84 13.81 -11.43
CA THR A 7 37.13 15.03 -10.68
C THR A 7 38.06 14.63 -9.56
N ASP A 8 39.34 14.87 -9.77
CA ASP A 8 40.36 14.81 -8.73
C ASP A 8 39.94 15.70 -7.56
N ARG A 9 39.47 15.09 -6.47
CA ARG A 9 39.11 15.78 -5.22
C ARG A 9 40.39 16.10 -4.42
N PHE A 10 41.18 17.07 -4.88
CA PHE A 10 42.28 17.63 -4.09
C PHE A 10 41.85 18.96 -3.44
N VAL A 11 42.16 19.14 -2.14
CA VAL A 11 41.82 20.34 -1.34
C VAL A 11 42.64 21.56 -1.72
N LEU A 12 43.86 21.33 -2.22
CA LEU A 12 44.77 22.37 -2.70
C LEU A 12 45.17 22.07 -4.14
N GLY A 13 44.20 22.17 -5.04
CA GLY A 13 44.48 22.30 -6.47
C GLY A 13 44.95 23.74 -6.74
N MET A 14 46.26 23.94 -6.80
CA MET A 14 46.83 25.20 -7.29
C MET A 14 46.91 25.11 -8.80
N SER A 15 45.98 25.76 -9.51
CA SER A 15 46.15 25.97 -10.94
C SER A 15 46.96 27.23 -11.17
N VAL A 16 48.05 27.11 -11.93
CA VAL A 16 48.91 28.22 -12.31
C VAL A 16 48.67 28.50 -13.78
N ALA A 17 48.23 29.72 -14.10
CA ALA A 17 48.07 30.25 -15.44
C ALA A 17 49.03 31.45 -15.64
N ASP A 18 49.22 31.88 -16.88
CA ASP A 18 50.18 32.93 -17.26
C ASP A 18 49.94 34.29 -16.58
N ASP A 19 48.76 34.48 -15.99
CA ASP A 19 48.26 35.69 -15.34
C ASP A 19 47.92 35.52 -13.83
N GLY A 20 48.21 34.36 -13.22
CA GLY A 20 48.08 34.19 -11.77
C GLY A 20 47.96 32.75 -11.28
N PHE A 21 47.72 32.60 -9.98
CA PHE A 21 47.39 31.32 -9.34
C PHE A 21 46.02 31.38 -8.68
N SER A 22 45.26 30.29 -8.77
CA SER A 22 43.96 30.11 -8.09
C SER A 22 43.93 28.77 -7.35
N PHE A 23 43.28 28.77 -6.18
CA PHE A 23 43.03 27.58 -5.38
C PHE A 23 41.62 27.06 -5.64
N THR A 24 41.45 25.74 -5.75
CA THR A 24 40.15 25.10 -6.03
C THR A 24 39.13 25.26 -4.88
N SER A 25 39.58 25.40 -3.63
CA SER A 25 38.73 25.71 -2.45
C SER A 25 39.59 26.19 -1.27
N SER A 26 39.04 27.03 -0.37
CA SER A 26 39.68 27.32 0.93
C SER A 26 39.47 26.18 1.93
N ILE A 27 40.32 26.10 2.96
CA ILE A 27 40.16 25.13 4.06
C ILE A 27 38.79 25.30 4.74
N GLU A 28 38.34 26.55 4.90
CA GLU A 28 37.00 26.88 5.43
C GLU A 28 35.86 26.26 4.59
N THR A 29 35.94 26.37 3.27
CA THR A 29 34.92 25.80 2.37
C THR A 29 34.88 24.27 2.47
N ALA A 30 36.05 23.63 2.56
CA ALA A 30 36.16 22.19 2.73
C ALA A 30 35.60 21.71 4.09
N LEU A 31 35.83 22.47 5.17
CA LEU A 31 35.26 22.22 6.50
C LEU A 31 33.72 22.27 6.48
N ILE A 32 33.13 23.30 5.85
CA ILE A 32 31.66 23.44 5.74
C ILE A 32 31.06 22.27 4.93
N SER A 33 31.70 21.90 3.82
CA SER A 33 31.26 20.80 2.96
C SER A 33 31.28 19.46 3.73
N ALA A 34 32.37 19.14 4.40
CA ALA A 34 32.50 17.90 5.17
C ALA A 34 31.56 17.86 6.39
N GLY A 35 31.31 19.00 7.05
CA GLY A 35 30.30 19.09 8.11
C GLY A 35 28.88 18.79 7.61
N THR A 36 28.53 19.28 6.41
CA THR A 36 27.24 19.00 5.78
C THR A 36 27.10 17.52 5.40
N GLU A 37 28.20 16.91 4.93
CA GLU A 37 28.25 15.48 4.60
C GLU A 37 28.00 14.61 5.84
N ILE A 38 28.63 14.92 6.98
CA ILE A 38 28.36 14.23 8.26
C ILE A 38 26.88 14.30 8.62
N GLN A 39 26.26 15.48 8.53
CA GLN A 39 24.83 15.64 8.85
C GLN A 39 23.95 14.72 7.98
N SER A 40 24.26 14.59 6.69
CA SER A 40 23.51 13.70 5.78
C SER A 40 23.69 12.21 6.11
N LEU A 41 24.89 11.82 6.57
CA LEU A 41 25.19 10.45 6.99
C LEU A 41 24.48 10.11 8.31
N GLU A 42 24.43 11.05 9.26
CA GLU A 42 23.68 10.91 10.50
C GLU A 42 22.18 10.73 10.25
N GLU A 43 21.60 11.52 9.34
CA GLU A 43 20.20 11.37 8.93
C GLU A 43 19.92 9.99 8.34
N THR A 44 20.83 9.49 7.49
CA THR A 44 20.74 8.14 6.91
C THR A 44 20.74 7.08 8.01
N ILE A 45 21.64 7.18 9.00
CA ILE A 45 21.72 6.24 10.13
C ILE A 45 20.44 6.30 10.98
N LYS A 46 19.95 7.50 11.30
CA LYS A 46 18.75 7.72 12.14
C LYS A 46 17.47 7.24 11.45
N SER A 47 17.40 7.33 10.13
CA SER A 47 16.25 6.87 9.35
C SER A 47 15.92 5.39 9.59
N VAL A 48 16.93 4.55 9.86
CA VAL A 48 16.77 3.12 10.15
C VAL A 48 15.94 2.87 11.40
N GLU A 49 16.12 3.69 12.45
CA GLU A 49 15.37 3.55 13.70
C GLU A 49 13.88 3.82 13.50
N SER A 50 13.54 4.77 12.62
CA SER A 50 12.15 5.11 12.30
C SER A 50 11.38 3.98 11.61
N LEU A 51 12.09 3.02 11.01
CA LEU A 51 11.50 1.86 10.35
C LEU A 51 11.15 0.73 11.33
N ARG A 52 11.79 0.72 12.51
CA ARG A 52 11.64 -0.37 13.49
C ARG A 52 10.37 -0.17 14.33
N PRO A 53 9.56 -1.24 14.53
CA PRO A 53 8.48 -1.20 15.51
C PRO A 53 9.04 -1.02 16.92
N ASN A 54 8.45 -0.13 17.71
CA ASN A 54 8.81 0.08 19.11
C ASN A 54 7.67 -0.39 20.01
N CYS A 55 7.47 -1.71 20.05
CA CYS A 55 6.45 -2.36 20.89
C CYS A 55 7.06 -2.79 22.22
N ASP A 56 6.43 -2.40 23.33
CA ASP A 56 6.74 -2.96 24.65
C ASP A 56 5.85 -4.18 24.98
N LYS A 57 6.09 -4.80 26.15
CA LYS A 57 5.31 -5.98 26.59
C LYS A 57 3.81 -5.70 26.70
N LEU A 58 3.43 -4.47 27.07
CA LEU A 58 2.02 -4.08 27.19
C LEU A 58 1.37 -3.90 25.82
N ASP A 59 2.10 -3.36 24.83
CA ASP A 59 1.62 -3.28 23.45
C ASP A 59 1.28 -4.68 22.91
N TYR A 60 2.16 -5.66 23.14
CA TYR A 60 1.92 -7.05 22.75
C TYR A 60 0.75 -7.68 23.51
N ALA A 61 0.68 -7.50 24.83
CA ALA A 61 -0.39 -8.06 25.65
C ALA A 61 -1.77 -7.52 25.26
N LEU A 62 -1.88 -6.21 25.02
CA LEU A 62 -3.14 -5.57 24.63
C LEU A 62 -3.54 -5.95 23.20
N ALA A 63 -2.58 -6.04 22.29
CA ALA A 63 -2.83 -6.53 20.93
C ALA A 63 -3.34 -7.98 20.92
N ALA A 64 -2.67 -8.87 21.65
CA ALA A 64 -3.10 -10.26 21.79
C ALA A 64 -4.49 -10.35 22.44
N SER A 65 -4.76 -9.56 23.49
CA SER A 65 -6.07 -9.51 24.15
C SER A 65 -7.19 -9.06 23.21
N SER A 66 -6.92 -8.08 22.34
CA SER A 66 -7.85 -7.66 21.27
C SER A 66 -8.14 -8.82 20.31
N GLY A 67 -7.09 -9.55 19.90
CA GLY A 67 -7.24 -10.74 19.07
C GLY A 67 -8.08 -11.84 19.75
N VAL A 68 -7.87 -12.08 21.04
CA VAL A 68 -8.66 -13.03 21.83
C VAL A 68 -10.13 -12.61 21.87
N LEU A 69 -10.41 -11.34 22.18
CA LEU A 69 -11.76 -10.80 22.18
C LEU A 69 -12.44 -11.00 20.83
N CYS A 70 -11.76 -10.71 19.73
CA CYS A 70 -12.31 -10.89 18.38
C CYS A 70 -12.52 -12.38 18.05
N GLY A 71 -11.66 -13.27 18.53
CA GLY A 71 -11.87 -14.72 18.41
C GLY A 71 -13.12 -15.19 19.17
N ILE A 72 -13.37 -14.67 20.37
CA ILE A 72 -14.60 -14.94 21.13
C ILE A 72 -15.83 -14.41 20.38
N ILE A 73 -15.78 -13.18 19.86
CA ILE A 73 -16.87 -12.59 19.06
C ILE A 73 -17.16 -13.48 17.85
N ASP A 74 -16.13 -13.93 17.15
CA ASP A 74 -16.29 -14.75 15.96
C ASP A 74 -16.90 -16.12 16.27
N ILE A 75 -16.35 -16.83 17.25
CA ILE A 75 -16.83 -18.16 17.66
C ILE A 75 -18.30 -18.14 18.11
N PHE A 76 -18.70 -17.15 18.92
CA PHE A 76 -20.03 -17.16 19.55
C PHE A 76 -21.07 -16.29 18.86
N LEU A 77 -20.65 -15.22 18.16
CA LEU A 77 -21.57 -14.24 17.57
C LEU A 77 -21.55 -14.25 16.04
N VAL A 78 -20.46 -14.67 15.39
CA VAL A 78 -20.41 -14.89 13.94
C VAL A 78 -20.79 -16.34 13.61
N GLY A 79 -20.13 -17.33 14.20
CA GLY A 79 -20.45 -18.75 14.04
C GLY A 79 -20.49 -19.20 12.57
N LYS A 80 -21.57 -19.86 12.16
CA LYS A 80 -21.85 -20.23 10.77
C LYS A 80 -23.21 -19.70 10.31
N PRO A 81 -23.50 -19.66 8.99
CA PRO A 81 -24.83 -19.31 8.50
C PRO A 81 -25.93 -20.14 9.18
N GLY A 82 -27.05 -19.50 9.52
CA GLY A 82 -28.16 -20.11 10.25
C GLY A 82 -28.01 -20.18 11.77
N GLU A 83 -26.81 -20.03 12.31
CA GLU A 83 -26.50 -20.04 13.76
C GLU A 83 -25.90 -18.70 14.25
N SER A 84 -26.04 -17.62 13.47
CA SER A 84 -25.25 -16.39 13.62
C SER A 84 -26.06 -15.21 14.18
N PRO A 85 -25.90 -14.84 15.48
CA PRO A 85 -26.56 -13.65 16.03
C PRO A 85 -26.17 -12.34 15.33
N LEU A 86 -24.90 -12.18 14.95
CA LEU A 86 -24.48 -11.02 14.16
C LEU A 86 -24.96 -11.13 12.71
N GLY A 87 -25.13 -12.35 12.20
CA GLY A 87 -25.76 -12.61 10.91
C GLY A 87 -27.16 -11.99 10.83
N ASP A 88 -27.98 -12.16 11.87
CA ASP A 88 -29.32 -11.55 11.93
C ASP A 88 -29.27 -10.01 11.89
N VAL A 89 -28.29 -9.42 12.57
CA VAL A 89 -28.07 -7.97 12.55
C VAL A 89 -27.68 -7.50 11.15
N THR A 90 -26.78 -8.23 10.50
CA THR A 90 -26.32 -7.91 9.15
C THR A 90 -27.43 -8.14 8.11
N ASP A 91 -28.20 -9.22 8.19
CA ASP A 91 -29.35 -9.49 7.33
C ASP A 91 -30.40 -8.36 7.45
N LYS A 92 -30.71 -7.91 8.67
CA LYS A 92 -31.60 -6.76 8.90
C LYS A 92 -31.03 -5.47 8.30
N TRP A 93 -29.71 -5.27 8.40
CA TRP A 93 -29.06 -4.12 7.78
C TRP A 93 -29.23 -4.14 6.26
N PHE A 94 -28.99 -5.29 5.60
CA PHE A 94 -29.21 -5.44 4.15
C PHE A 94 -30.67 -5.22 3.76
N ALA A 95 -31.62 -5.81 4.49
CA ALA A 95 -33.05 -5.62 4.25
C ALA A 95 -33.45 -4.14 4.29
N ASN A 96 -32.96 -3.40 5.30
CA ASN A 96 -33.20 -1.96 5.40
C ASN A 96 -32.57 -1.20 4.23
N ARG A 97 -31.33 -1.51 3.83
CA ARG A 97 -30.67 -0.86 2.69
C ARG A 97 -31.37 -1.15 1.36
N THR A 98 -31.83 -2.37 1.11
CA THR A 98 -32.63 -2.72 -0.08
C THR A 98 -33.94 -1.91 -0.08
N THR A 99 -34.61 -1.80 1.07
CA THR A 99 -35.84 -1.00 1.23
C THR A 99 -35.59 0.49 1.00
N ASP A 100 -34.52 1.05 1.56
CA ASP A 100 -34.14 2.45 1.37
C ASP A 100 -33.81 2.73 -0.10
N PHE A 101 -33.10 1.82 -0.77
CA PHE A 101 -32.81 1.91 -2.20
C PHE A 101 -34.07 1.84 -3.06
N ALA A 102 -35.04 0.98 -2.72
CA ALA A 102 -36.33 0.93 -3.38
C ALA A 102 -37.08 2.26 -3.26
N LYS A 103 -37.08 2.88 -2.08
CA LYS A 103 -37.67 4.22 -1.86
C LYS A 103 -36.99 5.30 -2.70
N LEU A 104 -35.66 5.30 -2.75
CA LEU A 104 -34.90 6.21 -3.63
C LEU A 104 -35.25 5.99 -5.11
N CYS A 105 -35.60 4.77 -5.48
CA CYS A 105 -36.07 4.42 -6.80
C CYS A 105 -37.57 4.69 -7.03
N GLY A 106 -38.30 5.25 -6.07
CA GLY A 106 -39.71 5.62 -6.22
C GLY A 106 -40.71 4.54 -5.84
N TRP A 107 -40.32 3.54 -5.04
CA TRP A 107 -41.25 2.62 -4.39
C TRP A 107 -42.09 3.35 -3.34
N ASP A 108 -43.39 3.08 -3.30
CA ASP A 108 -44.38 3.81 -2.48
C ASP A 108 -44.49 3.32 -1.03
N GLY A 109 -43.72 2.29 -0.66
CA GLY A 109 -43.68 1.75 0.69
C GLY A 109 -44.87 0.85 1.05
N LYS A 110 -45.73 0.49 0.10
CA LYS A 110 -46.96 -0.29 0.37
C LYS A 110 -46.75 -1.79 0.12
N GLY A 111 -47.43 -2.60 0.92
CA GLY A 111 -47.45 -4.08 0.83
C GLY A 111 -47.55 -4.72 2.21
N ASP A 112 -48.15 -5.92 2.28
CA ASP A 112 -48.29 -6.66 3.54
C ASP A 112 -46.93 -7.11 4.10
N ASP A 113 -45.98 -7.38 3.19
CA ASP A 113 -44.56 -7.54 3.50
C ASP A 113 -43.76 -6.42 2.79
N PRO A 114 -43.30 -5.41 3.54
CA PRO A 114 -42.54 -4.29 2.98
C PRO A 114 -41.25 -4.71 2.26
N LEU A 115 -40.53 -5.72 2.76
CA LEU A 115 -39.26 -6.15 2.16
C LEU A 115 -39.52 -6.88 0.83
N SER A 116 -40.43 -7.85 0.83
CA SER A 116 -40.80 -8.59 -0.38
C SER A 116 -41.39 -7.68 -1.46
N SER A 117 -42.19 -6.68 -1.05
CA SER A 117 -42.73 -5.65 -1.97
C SER A 117 -41.62 -4.78 -2.57
N ALA A 118 -40.66 -4.33 -1.74
CA ALA A 118 -39.50 -3.56 -2.20
C ALA A 118 -38.62 -4.34 -3.18
N ILE A 119 -38.31 -5.62 -2.87
CA ILE A 119 -37.58 -6.53 -3.75
C ILE A 119 -38.32 -6.68 -5.08
N GLY A 120 -39.62 -6.99 -5.05
CA GLY A 120 -40.43 -7.16 -6.27
C GLY A 120 -40.55 -5.90 -7.11
N PHE A 121 -40.52 -4.71 -6.49
CA PHE A 121 -40.45 -3.44 -7.20
C PHE A 121 -39.11 -3.27 -7.93
N LEU A 122 -38.00 -3.56 -7.25
CA LEU A 122 -36.65 -3.47 -7.80
C LEU A 122 -36.42 -4.49 -8.93
N GLU A 123 -36.83 -5.75 -8.75
CA GLU A 123 -36.80 -6.80 -9.79
C GLU A 123 -37.52 -6.36 -11.08
N LYS A 124 -38.68 -5.67 -10.94
CA LYS A 124 -39.45 -5.14 -12.09
C LYS A 124 -38.84 -3.90 -12.71
N LYS A 125 -38.17 -3.07 -11.92
CA LYS A 125 -37.56 -1.81 -12.38
C LYS A 125 -36.24 -2.04 -13.08
N PHE A 126 -35.42 -2.93 -12.53
CA PHE A 126 -34.09 -3.31 -12.99
C PHE A 126 -34.13 -4.72 -13.59
N LYS A 127 -34.91 -4.86 -14.67
CA LYS A 127 -35.03 -6.15 -15.36
C LYS A 127 -33.72 -6.54 -16.03
N ILE A 128 -33.49 -7.84 -16.06
CA ILE A 128 -32.33 -8.48 -16.69
C ILE A 128 -32.79 -9.77 -17.40
N PRO A 129 -32.12 -10.21 -18.48
CA PRO A 129 -32.53 -11.39 -19.24
C PRO A 129 -32.00 -12.71 -18.66
N TYR A 130 -31.19 -12.67 -17.59
CA TYR A 130 -30.49 -13.84 -17.03
C TYR A 130 -30.99 -14.28 -15.64
N ASP A 131 -32.17 -13.82 -15.21
CA ASP A 131 -32.84 -14.18 -13.93
C ASP A 131 -33.68 -15.47 -14.04
N GLN A 132 -33.15 -16.53 -14.67
CA GLN A 132 -33.86 -17.81 -14.76
C GLN A 132 -33.81 -18.58 -13.44
N ARG A 133 -34.98 -18.94 -12.90
CA ARG A 133 -35.13 -19.61 -11.59
C ARG A 133 -35.26 -21.13 -11.67
N GLY A 134 -35.26 -21.70 -12.88
CA GLY A 134 -35.31 -23.15 -13.13
C GLY A 134 -36.69 -23.80 -12.97
N ALA A 135 -37.78 -23.04 -12.77
CA ALA A 135 -39.13 -23.59 -12.71
C ALA A 135 -39.88 -23.37 -14.04
N GLY A 136 -39.96 -24.42 -14.88
CA GLY A 136 -40.71 -24.40 -16.15
C GLY A 136 -39.94 -23.95 -17.39
N ASP A 137 -38.67 -23.55 -17.25
CA ASP A 137 -37.82 -23.10 -18.36
C ASP A 137 -36.91 -24.24 -18.88
N ALA A 138 -36.59 -24.22 -20.18
CA ALA A 138 -35.69 -25.20 -20.82
C ALA A 138 -34.31 -25.31 -20.14
N ALA A 139 -33.93 -24.28 -19.39
CA ALA A 139 -32.71 -24.16 -18.59
C ALA A 139 -32.64 -25.12 -17.37
N SER A 140 -33.79 -25.53 -16.82
CA SER A 140 -33.87 -26.35 -15.59
C SER A 140 -33.23 -27.73 -15.74
N ILE A 141 -33.54 -28.42 -16.84
CA ILE A 141 -33.11 -29.80 -17.10
C ILE A 141 -31.66 -29.85 -17.58
N ILE A 142 -31.22 -28.84 -18.34
CA ILE A 142 -29.90 -28.82 -18.98
C ILE A 142 -28.82 -28.30 -18.01
N PHE A 143 -29.15 -27.38 -17.10
CA PHE A 143 -28.17 -26.68 -16.27
C PHE A 143 -28.27 -26.97 -14.76
N ASP A 144 -29.19 -27.85 -14.34
CA ASP A 144 -29.46 -28.14 -12.91
C ASP A 144 -29.68 -26.84 -12.12
N LEU A 145 -30.52 -25.95 -12.66
CA LEU A 145 -30.83 -24.65 -12.07
C LEU A 145 -32.04 -24.78 -11.14
N ASN A 146 -31.92 -24.20 -9.95
CA ASN A 146 -33.00 -24.11 -8.99
C ASN A 146 -32.90 -22.79 -8.20
N PRO A 147 -33.97 -22.40 -7.47
CA PRO A 147 -33.97 -21.16 -6.69
C PRO A 147 -32.83 -21.05 -5.68
N THR A 148 -32.22 -22.18 -5.26
CA THR A 148 -31.12 -22.22 -4.28
C THR A 148 -29.72 -22.06 -4.87
N ASN A 149 -29.56 -22.13 -6.19
CA ASN A 149 -28.23 -22.06 -6.82
C ASN A 149 -28.09 -21.07 -7.98
N HIS A 150 -29.19 -20.53 -8.51
CA HIS A 150 -29.13 -19.76 -9.75
C HIS A 150 -28.31 -18.46 -9.62
N HIS A 151 -28.40 -17.69 -8.53
CA HIS A 151 -27.54 -16.51 -8.34
C HIS A 151 -26.04 -16.88 -8.28
N PHE A 152 -25.71 -18.10 -7.83
CA PHE A 152 -24.34 -18.58 -7.87
C PHE A 152 -23.94 -18.98 -9.28
N LYS A 153 -24.71 -19.85 -9.94
CA LYS A 153 -24.35 -20.38 -11.27
C LYS A 153 -24.40 -19.32 -12.37
N SER A 154 -25.33 -18.37 -12.32
CA SER A 154 -25.48 -17.32 -13.32
C SER A 154 -24.47 -16.20 -13.07
N LEU A 155 -23.55 -16.01 -14.03
CA LEU A 155 -22.42 -15.07 -13.89
C LEU A 155 -22.89 -13.63 -13.69
N GLY A 156 -24.03 -13.25 -14.27
CA GLY A 156 -24.58 -11.91 -14.14
C GLY A 156 -24.99 -11.54 -12.70
N HIS A 157 -25.24 -12.52 -11.82
CA HIS A 157 -25.55 -12.28 -10.41
C HIS A 157 -24.30 -12.32 -9.50
N ASN A 158 -23.13 -12.65 -10.04
CA ASN A 158 -21.89 -12.67 -9.28
C ASN A 158 -21.37 -11.23 -9.10
N PRO A 159 -21.11 -10.75 -7.86
CA PRO A 159 -20.62 -9.40 -7.60
C PRO A 159 -19.10 -9.29 -7.87
N THR A 160 -18.70 -9.58 -9.10
CA THR A 160 -17.31 -9.54 -9.59
C THR A 160 -17.21 -8.68 -10.84
N LEU A 161 -15.99 -8.27 -11.22
CA LEU A 161 -15.79 -7.52 -12.47
C LEU A 161 -16.18 -8.34 -13.69
N LEU A 162 -15.95 -9.65 -13.64
CA LEU A 162 -16.34 -10.55 -14.73
C LEU A 162 -17.86 -10.77 -14.74
N GLY A 163 -18.50 -10.86 -13.57
CA GLY A 163 -19.96 -10.88 -13.47
C GLY A 163 -20.63 -9.63 -14.03
N LEU A 164 -20.08 -8.44 -13.75
CA LEU A 164 -20.51 -7.19 -14.41
C LEU A 164 -20.34 -7.25 -15.93
N PHE A 165 -19.21 -7.77 -16.43
CA PHE A 165 -18.97 -7.92 -17.85
C PHE A 165 -20.03 -8.84 -18.50
N PHE A 166 -20.26 -10.03 -17.93
CA PHE A 166 -21.25 -10.97 -18.45
C PHE A 166 -22.68 -10.42 -18.33
N SER A 167 -23.00 -9.72 -17.25
CA SER A 167 -24.28 -9.03 -17.09
C SER A 167 -24.55 -8.04 -18.22
N ILE A 168 -23.57 -7.19 -18.56
CA ILE A 168 -23.73 -6.24 -19.66
C ILE A 168 -23.82 -6.99 -20.99
N LEU A 169 -22.94 -7.97 -21.24
CA LEU A 169 -22.96 -8.79 -22.45
C LEU A 169 -24.33 -9.43 -22.67
N ASP A 170 -24.87 -10.07 -21.63
CA ASP A 170 -26.14 -10.79 -21.65
C ASP A 170 -27.32 -9.86 -21.91
N GLN A 171 -27.28 -8.63 -21.40
CA GLN A 171 -28.27 -7.61 -21.74
C GLN A 171 -28.18 -7.14 -23.19
N PHE A 172 -26.98 -7.08 -23.77
CA PHE A 172 -26.81 -6.72 -25.18
C PHE A 172 -27.27 -7.84 -26.13
N THR A 173 -27.01 -9.09 -25.77
CA THR A 173 -27.25 -10.26 -26.64
C THR A 173 -28.54 -11.00 -26.33
N ASN A 174 -29.26 -10.63 -25.27
CA ASN A 174 -30.40 -11.36 -24.72
C ASN A 174 -30.03 -12.84 -24.45
N GLN A 175 -28.91 -13.03 -23.76
CA GLN A 175 -28.37 -14.33 -23.37
C GLN A 175 -28.33 -14.46 -21.84
N SER A 176 -27.93 -15.65 -21.38
CA SER A 176 -27.63 -15.90 -19.98
C SER A 176 -26.46 -16.87 -19.88
N HIS A 177 -25.35 -16.45 -19.25
CA HIS A 177 -24.17 -17.29 -19.07
C HIS A 177 -24.08 -17.90 -17.68
N PHE A 178 -23.86 -19.22 -17.64
CA PHE A 178 -23.80 -20.02 -16.43
C PHE A 178 -22.48 -20.78 -16.29
N VAL A 179 -22.02 -20.95 -15.05
CA VAL A 179 -20.99 -21.93 -14.69
C VAL A 179 -21.64 -23.11 -14.00
N SER A 180 -21.43 -24.31 -14.54
CA SER A 180 -21.94 -25.56 -13.96
C SER A 180 -21.05 -26.74 -14.39
N GLY A 181 -20.67 -27.59 -13.44
CA GLY A 181 -19.88 -28.80 -13.72
C GLY A 181 -18.51 -28.52 -14.38
N GLY A 182 -17.90 -27.36 -14.08
CA GLY A 182 -16.65 -26.95 -14.69
C GLY A 182 -16.80 -26.41 -16.12
N GLU A 183 -18.01 -26.26 -16.64
CA GLU A 183 -18.28 -25.71 -17.98
C GLU A 183 -18.83 -24.30 -17.91
N LEU A 184 -18.58 -23.54 -18.99
CA LEU A 184 -19.22 -22.26 -19.25
C LEU A 184 -20.30 -22.48 -20.31
N ILE A 185 -21.56 -22.29 -19.92
CA ILE A 185 -22.72 -22.61 -20.74
C ILE A 185 -23.50 -21.33 -21.01
N SER A 186 -24.05 -21.19 -22.22
CA SER A 186 -24.88 -20.03 -22.58
C SER A 186 -26.27 -20.45 -23.04
N LEU A 187 -27.28 -19.79 -22.49
CA LEU A 187 -28.65 -19.86 -22.97
C LEU A 187 -28.88 -18.71 -23.97
N GLN A 188 -29.34 -19.06 -25.16
CA GLN A 188 -29.71 -18.10 -26.21
C GLN A 188 -31.18 -17.70 -26.08
N ASN A 189 -31.51 -16.45 -26.39
CA ASN A 189 -32.86 -15.88 -26.26
C ASN A 189 -33.43 -16.10 -24.85
N ALA A 190 -32.67 -15.65 -23.86
CA ALA A 190 -32.88 -15.94 -22.45
C ALA A 190 -34.20 -15.33 -21.91
N ASP A 191 -34.64 -14.19 -22.44
CA ASP A 191 -35.99 -13.64 -22.26
C ASP A 191 -36.53 -13.07 -23.58
N GLY A 192 -37.56 -13.70 -24.15
CA GLY A 192 -38.16 -13.26 -25.42
C GLY A 192 -38.80 -11.87 -25.40
N LYS A 193 -38.90 -11.21 -24.24
CA LYS A 193 -39.47 -9.86 -24.07
C LYS A 193 -38.45 -8.84 -23.59
N PHE A 194 -37.21 -9.24 -23.31
CA PHE A 194 -36.21 -8.31 -22.80
C PHE A 194 -35.65 -7.43 -23.92
N GLU A 195 -35.56 -6.13 -23.65
CA GLU A 195 -34.88 -5.18 -24.52
C GLU A 195 -34.04 -4.22 -23.68
N LEU A 196 -32.73 -4.18 -23.97
CA LEU A 196 -31.82 -3.21 -23.35
C LEU A 196 -32.12 -1.80 -23.87
N ARG A 197 -32.57 -0.94 -22.95
CA ARG A 197 -32.89 0.47 -23.24
C ARG A 197 -31.64 1.30 -23.53
N GLY A 198 -31.80 2.29 -24.39
CA GLY A 198 -30.76 3.26 -24.75
C GLY A 198 -30.66 3.47 -26.27
N ASN A 199 -30.59 4.73 -26.70
CA ASN A 199 -30.58 5.10 -28.13
C ASN A 199 -29.16 5.08 -28.75
N SER A 200 -28.13 4.77 -27.97
CA SER A 200 -26.73 4.69 -28.41
C SER A 200 -25.98 3.64 -27.59
N VAL A 201 -24.81 3.19 -28.07
CA VAL A 201 -23.98 2.21 -27.33
C VAL A 201 -23.58 2.73 -25.94
N PRO A 202 -23.08 3.98 -25.75
CA PRO A 202 -22.80 4.48 -24.40
C PRO A 202 -24.04 4.52 -23.49
N ALA A 203 -25.21 4.89 -24.03
CA ALA A 203 -26.44 4.89 -23.26
C ALA A 203 -26.86 3.47 -22.84
N LYS A 204 -26.73 2.48 -23.74
CA LYS A 204 -26.98 1.07 -23.43
C LYS A 204 -26.01 0.50 -22.40
N LEU A 205 -24.73 0.88 -22.45
CA LEU A 205 -23.74 0.51 -21.43
C LEU A 205 -24.12 1.06 -20.05
N PHE A 206 -24.51 2.33 -19.98
CA PHE A 206 -24.98 2.95 -18.75
C PHE A 206 -26.26 2.26 -18.22
N CYS A 207 -27.26 2.05 -19.08
CA CYS A 207 -28.48 1.33 -18.70
C CYS A 207 -28.18 -0.10 -18.24
N GLY A 208 -27.27 -0.80 -18.92
CA GLY A 208 -26.86 -2.16 -18.56
C GLY A 208 -26.21 -2.23 -17.18
N PHE A 209 -25.32 -1.28 -16.87
CA PHE A 209 -24.73 -1.12 -15.55
C PHE A 209 -25.78 -0.82 -14.47
N VAL A 210 -26.69 0.12 -14.74
CA VAL A 210 -27.74 0.51 -13.79
C VAL A 210 -28.71 -0.65 -13.51
N ASN A 211 -29.09 -1.40 -14.54
CA ASN A 211 -29.90 -2.61 -14.39
C ASN A 211 -29.18 -3.66 -13.54
N TRP A 212 -27.91 -3.95 -13.83
CA TRP A 212 -27.11 -4.90 -13.04
C TRP A 212 -27.02 -4.49 -11.58
N PHE A 213 -26.62 -3.24 -11.32
CA PHE A 213 -26.45 -2.73 -9.97
C PHE A 213 -27.76 -2.76 -9.18
N GLY A 214 -28.86 -2.30 -9.79
CA GLY A 214 -30.16 -2.30 -9.15
C GLY A 214 -30.72 -3.70 -8.91
N HIS A 215 -30.48 -4.64 -9.82
CA HIS A 215 -30.89 -6.04 -9.67
C HIS A 215 -30.09 -6.77 -8.60
N LEU A 216 -28.78 -6.54 -8.50
CA LEU A 216 -27.98 -7.10 -7.41
C LEU A 216 -28.49 -6.61 -6.04
N ILE A 217 -28.88 -5.33 -5.91
CA ILE A 217 -29.42 -4.81 -4.64
C ILE A 217 -30.73 -5.48 -4.24
N SER A 218 -31.58 -5.89 -5.18
CA SER A 218 -32.75 -6.71 -4.85
C SER A 218 -32.33 -8.08 -4.34
N ASP A 219 -31.44 -8.75 -5.07
CA ASP A 219 -31.04 -10.14 -4.79
C ASP A 219 -30.25 -10.28 -3.48
N MET A 220 -29.57 -9.22 -3.03
CA MET A 220 -28.84 -9.22 -1.75
C MET A 220 -29.70 -9.63 -0.57
N SER A 221 -30.98 -9.25 -0.57
CA SER A 221 -31.91 -9.50 0.54
C SER A 221 -32.81 -10.72 0.32
N GLY A 222 -32.51 -11.57 -0.68
CA GLY A 222 -33.34 -12.69 -1.07
C GLY A 222 -34.27 -12.35 -2.23
N SER A 223 -35.32 -13.16 -2.41
CA SER A 223 -36.31 -12.96 -3.47
C SER A 223 -37.70 -12.71 -2.89
N SER A 224 -38.53 -11.99 -3.65
CA SER A 224 -39.88 -11.57 -3.26
C SER A 224 -40.85 -12.72 -2.94
N GLY A 225 -40.53 -13.95 -3.38
CA GLY A 225 -41.33 -15.16 -3.13
C GLY A 225 -40.70 -16.15 -2.13
N SER A 226 -39.54 -15.82 -1.56
CA SER A 226 -38.85 -16.73 -0.63
C SER A 226 -39.52 -16.74 0.75
N LYS A 227 -39.55 -17.91 1.40
CA LYS A 227 -39.94 -18.02 2.81
C LYS A 227 -38.67 -17.97 3.67
N GLY A 228 -38.65 -17.09 4.67
CA GLY A 228 -37.48 -16.92 5.55
C GLY A 228 -36.40 -16.02 4.91
N ARG A 229 -35.12 -16.34 5.16
CA ARG A 229 -33.96 -15.50 4.78
C ARG A 229 -33.75 -15.34 3.27
N GLY A 230 -34.19 -16.32 2.48
CA GLY A 230 -33.95 -16.38 1.03
C GLY A 230 -32.46 -16.51 0.65
N MET A 231 -32.19 -16.70 -0.64
CA MET A 231 -30.81 -16.75 -1.15
C MET A 231 -30.32 -15.35 -1.50
N GLY A 232 -29.23 -14.92 -0.87
CA GLY A 232 -28.54 -13.68 -1.24
C GLY A 232 -27.74 -13.83 -2.54
N ILE A 233 -27.03 -12.78 -2.93
CA ILE A 233 -25.99 -12.90 -3.97
C ILE A 233 -24.73 -13.58 -3.41
N PRO A 234 -23.98 -14.33 -4.23
CA PRO A 234 -22.76 -14.99 -3.79
C PRO A 234 -21.77 -14.05 -3.14
N SER A 235 -21.03 -14.56 -2.15
CA SER A 235 -19.87 -13.85 -1.61
C SER A 235 -18.90 -13.47 -2.75
N PRO A 236 -18.48 -12.20 -2.87
CA PRO A 236 -17.51 -11.78 -3.88
C PRO A 236 -16.23 -12.65 -3.96
N PHE A 237 -15.75 -13.13 -2.81
CA PHE A 237 -14.57 -14.01 -2.77
C PHE A 237 -14.85 -15.38 -3.40
N TRP A 238 -15.96 -16.02 -3.03
CA TRP A 238 -16.30 -17.36 -3.52
C TRP A 238 -16.83 -17.35 -4.95
N ALA A 239 -17.41 -16.23 -5.40
CA ALA A 239 -17.84 -16.02 -6.78
C ALA A 239 -16.67 -16.09 -7.78
N TRP A 240 -15.43 -15.77 -7.38
CA TRP A 240 -14.25 -15.91 -8.24
C TRP A 240 -14.00 -17.34 -8.71
N THR A 241 -14.54 -18.35 -8.04
CA THR A 241 -14.43 -19.73 -8.51
C THR A 241 -15.12 -19.93 -9.86
N ASN A 242 -16.26 -19.26 -10.07
CA ASN A 242 -16.91 -19.21 -11.39
C ASN A 242 -16.06 -18.41 -12.38
N ASP A 243 -15.47 -17.29 -11.94
CA ASP A 243 -14.64 -16.46 -12.83
C ASP A 243 -13.44 -17.24 -13.37
N ILE A 244 -12.78 -18.03 -12.52
CA ILE A 244 -11.66 -18.90 -12.92
C ILE A 244 -12.11 -19.91 -13.96
N ILE A 245 -13.26 -20.58 -13.75
CA ILE A 245 -13.80 -21.55 -14.72
C ILE A 245 -14.13 -20.86 -16.04
N ALA A 246 -14.85 -19.73 -15.99
CA ALA A 246 -15.24 -18.98 -17.19
C ALA A 246 -14.02 -18.51 -18.00
N ILE A 247 -13.00 -17.96 -17.35
CA ILE A 247 -11.74 -17.54 -17.98
C ILE A 247 -11.03 -18.74 -18.61
N LYS A 248 -10.84 -19.83 -17.86
CA LYS A 248 -10.15 -21.02 -18.37
C LYS A 248 -10.86 -21.58 -19.61
N ARG A 249 -12.20 -21.71 -19.56
CA ARG A 249 -13.00 -22.18 -20.69
C ARG A 249 -12.92 -21.24 -21.89
N LYS A 250 -12.98 -19.92 -21.70
CA LYS A 250 -12.82 -18.96 -22.82
C LYS A 250 -11.41 -18.94 -23.42
N LEU A 251 -10.38 -19.22 -22.63
CA LEU A 251 -8.99 -19.28 -23.09
C LEU A 251 -8.57 -20.68 -23.57
N ASN A 252 -9.50 -21.65 -23.66
CA ASN A 252 -9.23 -23.05 -23.99
C ASN A 252 -8.19 -23.71 -23.06
N ILE A 253 -8.12 -23.25 -21.81
CA ILE A 253 -7.29 -23.85 -20.76
C ILE A 253 -8.13 -24.95 -20.07
N PRO A 254 -7.60 -26.17 -19.89
CA PRO A 254 -8.30 -27.22 -19.16
C PRO A 254 -8.62 -26.79 -17.72
N VAL A 255 -9.88 -26.97 -17.32
CA VAL A 255 -10.30 -26.83 -15.92
C VAL A 255 -9.80 -28.06 -15.16
N SER A 256 -9.04 -27.82 -14.10
CA SER A 256 -8.43 -28.86 -13.28
C SER A 256 -9.43 -29.43 -12.27
N GLN A 257 -9.13 -30.62 -11.73
CA GLN A 257 -9.91 -31.20 -10.63
C GLN A 257 -9.97 -30.26 -9.41
N PHE A 258 -8.89 -29.53 -9.13
CA PHE A 258 -8.84 -28.56 -8.05
C PHE A 258 -9.84 -27.41 -8.26
N ASP A 259 -9.92 -26.85 -9.49
CA ASP A 259 -10.88 -25.79 -9.80
C ASP A 259 -12.33 -26.24 -9.57
N ASN A 260 -12.67 -27.44 -10.04
CA ASN A 260 -14.00 -28.02 -9.85
C ASN A 260 -14.30 -28.27 -8.37
N THR A 261 -13.36 -28.85 -7.63
CA THR A 261 -13.53 -29.13 -6.19
C THR A 261 -13.79 -27.85 -5.40
N ILE A 262 -13.05 -26.78 -5.68
CA ILE A 262 -13.23 -25.50 -5.00
C ILE A 262 -14.53 -24.80 -5.42
N ASN A 263 -14.93 -24.90 -6.69
CA ASN A 263 -16.22 -24.38 -7.15
C ASN A 263 -17.41 -25.14 -6.53
N GLU A 264 -17.33 -26.46 -6.43
CA GLU A 264 -18.34 -27.28 -5.77
C GLU A 264 -18.43 -26.97 -4.26
N LEU A 265 -17.29 -26.78 -3.60
CA LEU A 265 -17.24 -26.30 -2.21
C LEU A 265 -17.92 -24.93 -2.08
N ALA A 266 -17.58 -23.97 -2.95
CA ALA A 266 -18.18 -22.64 -2.97
C ALA A 266 -19.70 -22.69 -3.16
N LEU A 267 -20.18 -23.54 -4.06
CA LEU A 267 -21.60 -23.79 -4.27
C LEU A 267 -22.25 -24.44 -3.04
N SER A 268 -21.56 -25.39 -2.39
CA SER A 268 -22.05 -26.07 -1.19
C SER A 268 -22.24 -25.10 -0.03
N ILE A 269 -21.23 -24.28 0.29
CA ILE A 269 -21.34 -23.31 1.39
C ILE A 269 -22.34 -22.20 1.06
N TYR A 270 -22.46 -21.82 -0.22
CA TYR A 270 -23.45 -20.84 -0.66
C TYR A 270 -24.88 -21.32 -0.40
N LYS A 271 -25.18 -22.59 -0.72
CA LYS A 271 -26.47 -23.23 -0.44
C LYS A 271 -26.82 -23.27 1.04
N GLU A 272 -25.82 -23.36 1.92
CA GLU A 272 -25.99 -23.29 3.37
C GLU A 272 -26.15 -21.85 3.89
N GLY A 273 -26.12 -20.83 3.02
CA GLY A 273 -26.35 -19.43 3.36
C GLY A 273 -25.09 -18.58 3.44
N TYR A 274 -23.93 -19.08 3.01
CA TYR A 274 -22.71 -18.29 2.87
C TYR A 274 -22.79 -17.36 1.64
N ASP A 275 -23.56 -16.28 1.78
CA ASP A 275 -23.72 -15.22 0.78
C ASP A 275 -23.00 -13.93 1.22
N ILE A 276 -23.16 -12.85 0.46
CA ILE A 276 -22.52 -11.57 0.77
C ILE A 276 -22.88 -11.03 2.16
N ARG A 277 -24.07 -11.35 2.69
CA ARG A 277 -24.52 -10.88 3.99
C ARG A 277 -23.74 -11.57 5.11
N PHE A 278 -23.56 -12.88 5.00
CA PHE A 278 -22.74 -13.62 5.95
C PHE A 278 -21.25 -13.21 5.85
N GLN A 279 -20.73 -13.01 4.64
CA GLN A 279 -19.36 -12.50 4.51
C GLN A 279 -19.18 -11.11 5.15
N ALA A 280 -20.17 -10.22 5.05
CA ALA A 280 -20.15 -8.94 5.74
C ALA A 280 -20.19 -9.10 7.28
N THR A 281 -20.85 -10.16 7.79
CA THR A 281 -20.83 -10.52 9.21
C THR A 281 -19.41 -10.85 9.67
N GLN A 282 -18.66 -11.62 8.88
CA GLN A 282 -17.25 -11.97 9.16
C GLN A 282 -16.32 -10.74 9.21
N VAL A 283 -16.67 -9.63 8.57
CA VAL A 283 -15.89 -8.38 8.62
C VAL A 283 -15.93 -7.73 10.02
N ILE A 284 -17.00 -7.95 10.79
CA ILE A 284 -17.24 -7.28 12.08
C ILE A 284 -16.08 -7.49 13.07
N PRO A 285 -15.69 -8.73 13.44
CA PRO A 285 -14.58 -8.95 14.37
C PRO A 285 -13.24 -8.40 13.83
N VAL A 286 -13.00 -8.51 12.52
CA VAL A 286 -11.79 -7.96 11.88
C VAL A 286 -11.70 -6.44 12.06
N PHE A 287 -12.82 -5.75 11.85
CA PHE A 287 -12.92 -4.30 12.00
C PHE A 287 -12.80 -3.85 13.46
N ILE A 288 -13.43 -4.57 14.39
CA ILE A 288 -13.29 -4.31 15.84
C ILE A 288 -11.82 -4.43 16.26
N ASN A 289 -11.12 -5.47 15.77
CA ASN A 289 -9.71 -5.69 16.07
C ASN A 289 -8.85 -4.50 15.63
N GLU A 290 -9.11 -3.99 14.42
CA GLU A 290 -8.43 -2.81 13.86
C GLU A 290 -8.65 -1.55 14.71
N ILE A 291 -9.87 -1.34 15.21
CA ILE A 291 -10.22 -0.18 16.03
C ILE A 291 -9.57 -0.26 17.40
N ILE A 292 -9.72 -1.39 18.11
CA ILE A 292 -9.25 -1.53 19.49
C ILE A 292 -7.74 -1.36 19.55
N VAL A 293 -7.00 -2.03 18.65
CA VAL A 293 -5.53 -1.93 18.61
C VAL A 293 -5.08 -0.49 18.37
N ARG A 294 -5.70 0.22 17.43
CA ARG A 294 -5.36 1.62 17.14
C ARG A 294 -5.70 2.56 18.28
N LEU A 295 -6.86 2.36 18.89
CA LEU A 295 -7.31 3.17 20.02
C LEU A 295 -6.37 3.00 21.22
N VAL A 296 -6.05 1.75 21.57
CA VAL A 296 -5.13 1.45 22.68
C VAL A 296 -3.75 2.05 22.40
N TYR A 297 -3.21 1.87 21.19
CA TYR A 297 -1.94 2.48 20.81
C TYR A 297 -1.99 4.01 20.96
N ALA A 298 -3.02 4.66 20.41
CA ALA A 298 -3.16 6.11 20.45
C ALA A 298 -3.25 6.65 21.89
N ILE A 299 -4.05 6.01 22.75
CA ILE A 299 -4.17 6.36 24.17
C ILE A 299 -2.82 6.25 24.87
N ARG A 300 -2.09 5.16 24.67
CA ARG A 300 -0.79 4.97 25.32
C ARG A 300 0.25 6.00 24.88
N ARG A 301 0.29 6.33 23.58
CA ARG A 301 1.19 7.37 23.06
C ARG A 301 0.79 8.76 23.51
N LEU A 302 -0.51 9.02 23.65
CA LEU A 302 -1.03 10.27 24.19
C LEU A 302 -0.60 10.48 25.65
N VAL A 303 -0.77 9.45 26.49
CA VAL A 303 -0.31 9.49 27.89
C VAL A 303 1.20 9.70 27.95
N LYS A 304 1.98 8.97 27.14
CA LYS A 304 3.43 9.15 27.08
C LYS A 304 3.80 10.59 26.71
N TYR A 305 3.18 11.15 25.67
CA TYR A 305 3.41 12.53 25.24
C TYR A 305 3.21 13.54 26.36
N PHE A 306 2.09 13.46 27.09
CA PHE A 306 1.82 14.38 28.20
C PHE A 306 2.73 14.20 29.41
N VAL A 307 3.31 13.01 29.60
CA VAL A 307 4.25 12.74 30.70
C VAL A 307 5.66 13.19 30.35
N THR A 308 6.09 13.05 29.09
CA THR A 308 7.48 13.31 28.68
C THR A 308 7.73 14.70 28.09
N THR A 309 6.68 15.41 27.65
CA THR A 309 6.82 16.72 27.00
C THR A 309 6.45 17.84 27.97
N GLU A 310 7.34 18.83 28.12
CA GLU A 310 7.11 20.03 28.92
C GLU A 310 5.88 20.81 28.44
N LYS A 311 5.28 21.65 29.28
CA LYS A 311 4.00 22.28 28.94
C LYS A 311 4.14 23.26 27.77
N GLU A 312 5.29 23.88 27.67
CA GLU A 312 5.66 24.93 26.74
C GLU A 312 5.89 24.38 25.33
N GLU A 313 6.30 23.11 25.23
CA GLU A 313 6.54 22.41 23.96
C GLU A 313 5.29 21.68 23.42
N ARG A 314 4.18 21.71 24.19
CA ARG A 314 2.96 21.01 23.79
C ARG A 314 2.25 21.72 22.65
N SER A 315 2.01 20.99 21.58
CA SER A 315 1.19 21.46 20.46
C SER A 315 0.35 20.33 19.89
N ALA A 316 -0.80 20.67 19.30
CA ALA A 316 -1.68 19.69 18.66
C ALA A 316 -0.97 18.92 17.53
N SER A 317 -0.10 19.61 16.77
CA SER A 317 0.68 19.00 15.69
C SER A 317 1.69 17.98 16.21
N ALA A 318 2.47 18.33 17.24
CA ALA A 318 3.43 17.41 17.85
C ALA A 318 2.72 16.21 18.50
N MET A 319 1.59 16.45 19.17
CA MET A 319 0.75 15.40 19.74
C MET A 319 0.25 14.42 18.67
N TRP A 320 -0.30 14.93 17.56
CA TRP A 320 -0.77 14.08 16.46
C TRP A 320 0.37 13.24 15.88
N LYS A 321 1.51 13.87 15.59
CA LYS A 321 2.70 13.16 15.06
C LYS A 321 3.19 12.05 15.99
N ALA A 322 3.08 12.24 17.31
CA ALA A 322 3.45 11.24 18.30
C ALA A 322 2.42 10.09 18.42
N CYS A 323 1.14 10.38 18.20
CA CYS A 323 0.03 9.46 18.54
C CYS A 323 -0.66 8.81 17.33
N GLU A 324 -0.40 9.28 16.11
CA GLU A 324 -1.09 8.83 14.90
C GLU A 324 -1.07 7.29 14.75
N PRO A 325 -2.26 6.64 14.70
CA PRO A 325 -2.34 5.19 14.72
C PRO A 325 -2.42 4.55 13.31
N PHE A 326 -2.00 5.24 12.25
CA PHE A 326 -2.14 4.74 10.86
C PHE A 326 -0.80 4.36 10.24
N SER A 327 0.16 5.29 10.27
CA SER A 327 1.44 5.11 9.58
C SER A 327 2.49 4.38 10.42
N ASN A 328 2.32 4.35 11.75
CA ASN A 328 3.37 3.94 12.68
C ASN A 328 3.73 2.44 12.58
N PRO A 329 5.03 2.09 12.50
CA PRO A 329 5.49 0.71 12.48
C PRO A 329 5.03 -0.16 13.65
N THR A 330 4.92 0.43 14.84
CA THR A 330 4.45 -0.21 16.07
C THR A 330 3.01 -0.69 15.91
N VAL A 331 2.12 0.14 15.36
CA VAL A 331 0.72 -0.24 15.14
C VAL A 331 0.62 -1.41 14.17
N LYS A 332 1.40 -1.40 13.09
CA LYS A 332 1.40 -2.52 12.14
C LYS A 332 1.82 -3.83 12.82
N ARG A 333 2.81 -3.78 13.72
CA ARG A 333 3.23 -4.94 14.52
C ARG A 333 2.15 -5.41 15.49
N MET A 334 1.51 -4.48 16.20
CA MET A 334 0.39 -4.79 17.09
C MET A 334 -0.77 -5.42 16.31
N LEU A 335 -1.13 -4.88 15.14
CA LEU A 335 -2.18 -5.44 14.28
C LEU A 335 -1.82 -6.83 13.78
N THR A 336 -0.55 -7.09 13.44
CA THR A 336 -0.10 -8.45 13.08
C THR A 336 -0.33 -9.43 14.23
N VAL A 337 0.03 -9.06 15.46
CA VAL A 337 -0.16 -9.90 16.65
C VAL A 337 -1.64 -10.13 16.94
N ALA A 338 -2.44 -9.07 16.86
CA ALA A 338 -3.87 -9.12 17.15
C ALA A 338 -4.61 -9.98 16.12
N HIS A 339 -4.35 -9.81 14.82
CA HIS A 339 -4.95 -10.64 13.77
C HIS A 339 -4.41 -12.06 13.78
N GLY A 340 -3.14 -12.27 14.10
CA GLY A 340 -2.58 -13.62 14.26
C GLY A 340 -3.23 -14.39 15.41
N THR A 341 -3.47 -13.72 16.54
CA THR A 341 -4.17 -14.32 17.69
C THR A 341 -5.63 -14.61 17.34
N PHE A 342 -6.31 -13.67 16.67
CA PHE A 342 -7.67 -13.85 16.18
C PHE A 342 -7.78 -15.07 15.24
N CYS A 343 -6.97 -15.11 14.18
CA CYS A 343 -6.96 -16.22 13.22
C CYS A 343 -6.61 -17.56 13.88
N MET A 344 -5.71 -17.59 14.88
CA MET A 344 -5.39 -18.81 15.61
C MET A 344 -6.62 -19.38 16.33
N MET A 345 -7.43 -18.53 16.96
CA MET A 345 -8.66 -18.95 17.64
C MET A 345 -9.73 -19.42 16.67
N ASP A 346 -9.97 -18.65 15.62
CA ASP A 346 -10.94 -18.97 14.55
C ASP A 346 -10.59 -20.27 13.83
N LEU A 347 -9.35 -20.41 13.35
CA LEU A 347 -8.87 -21.67 12.75
C LEU A 347 -9.01 -22.85 13.71
N GLY A 348 -8.72 -22.64 15.00
CA GLY A 348 -8.87 -23.64 16.04
C GLY A 348 -10.32 -24.11 16.20
N ASP A 349 -11.28 -23.18 16.38
CA ASP A 349 -12.70 -23.52 16.50
C ASP A 349 -13.23 -24.17 15.23
N ALA A 350 -12.99 -23.57 14.05
CA ALA A 350 -13.44 -24.11 12.77
C ALA A 350 -12.93 -25.55 12.56
N THR A 351 -11.67 -25.82 12.90
CA THR A 351 -11.09 -27.18 12.81
C THR A 351 -11.78 -28.15 13.77
N ILE A 352 -11.94 -27.77 15.04
CA ILE A 352 -12.60 -28.60 16.05
C ILE A 352 -14.04 -28.93 15.63
N ARG A 353 -14.80 -27.91 15.20
CA ARG A 353 -16.19 -28.07 14.73
C ARG A 353 -16.29 -28.94 13.48
N ALA A 354 -15.35 -28.81 12.55
CA ALA A 354 -15.29 -29.66 11.36
C ALA A 354 -15.12 -31.15 11.70
N PHE A 355 -14.27 -31.48 12.69
CA PHE A 355 -14.10 -32.87 13.15
C PHE A 355 -15.30 -33.38 13.94
N ILE A 356 -15.93 -32.53 14.76
CA ILE A 356 -17.14 -32.90 15.52
C ILE A 356 -18.29 -33.23 14.56
N THR A 357 -18.59 -32.33 13.62
CA THR A 357 -19.67 -32.51 12.65
C THR A 357 -19.39 -33.66 11.68
N GLY A 358 -18.12 -33.91 11.33
CA GLY A 358 -17.72 -35.04 10.48
C GLY A 358 -17.59 -36.38 11.21
N GLY A 359 -18.01 -36.49 12.48
CA GLY A 359 -18.00 -37.75 13.24
C GLY A 359 -16.61 -38.35 13.43
N GLY A 360 -15.58 -37.50 13.58
CA GLY A 360 -14.17 -37.89 13.67
C GLY A 360 -13.40 -37.82 12.34
N THR A 361 -14.08 -37.53 11.22
CA THR A 361 -13.43 -37.17 9.94
C THR A 361 -13.53 -35.66 9.71
N PHE A 362 -12.62 -35.08 8.93
CA PHE A 362 -12.60 -33.64 8.69
C PHE A 362 -13.67 -33.24 7.66
N ASN A 363 -14.71 -32.52 8.10
CA ASN A 363 -15.72 -31.96 7.20
C ASN A 363 -15.28 -30.60 6.64
N VAL A 364 -14.87 -30.58 5.36
CA VAL A 364 -14.37 -29.37 4.68
C VAL A 364 -15.45 -28.28 4.57
N THR A 365 -16.69 -28.65 4.29
CA THR A 365 -17.80 -27.68 4.17
C THR A 365 -18.06 -26.99 5.50
N GLU A 366 -18.18 -27.74 6.60
CA GLU A 366 -18.36 -27.17 7.94
C GLU A 366 -17.19 -26.27 8.35
N PHE A 367 -15.96 -26.66 8.01
CA PHE A 367 -14.78 -25.83 8.26
C PHE A 367 -14.91 -24.45 7.60
N PHE A 368 -15.22 -24.40 6.30
CA PHE A 368 -15.32 -23.14 5.56
C PHE A 368 -16.59 -22.33 5.85
N LEU A 369 -17.64 -22.97 6.38
CA LEU A 369 -18.81 -22.26 6.89
C LEU A 369 -18.51 -21.43 8.14
N ARG A 370 -17.51 -21.84 8.93
CA ARG A 370 -17.10 -21.17 10.17
C ARG A 370 -15.90 -20.26 9.97
N LEU A 371 -14.88 -20.72 9.23
CA LEU A 371 -13.63 -20.02 9.06
C LEU A 371 -13.84 -18.56 8.62
N ASN A 372 -13.28 -17.62 9.38
CA ASN A 372 -13.30 -16.22 9.03
C ASN A 372 -12.27 -15.90 7.94
N ILE A 373 -12.69 -16.07 6.68
CA ILE A 373 -11.81 -15.87 5.51
C ILE A 373 -11.32 -14.42 5.41
N VAL A 374 -12.12 -13.46 5.89
CA VAL A 374 -11.77 -12.03 5.90
C VAL A 374 -10.61 -11.80 6.89
N GLY A 375 -10.67 -12.44 8.05
CA GLY A 375 -9.61 -12.45 9.06
C GLY A 375 -8.31 -13.01 8.51
N VAL A 376 -8.37 -14.19 7.89
CA VAL A 376 -7.21 -14.83 7.25
C VAL A 376 -6.58 -13.92 6.19
N GLY A 377 -7.42 -13.30 5.34
CA GLY A 377 -6.95 -12.33 4.33
C GLY A 377 -6.27 -11.12 4.96
N ARG A 378 -6.88 -10.52 5.99
CA ARG A 378 -6.31 -9.36 6.68
C ARG A 378 -5.00 -9.70 7.40
N PHE A 379 -4.91 -10.86 8.04
CA PHE A 379 -3.69 -11.34 8.67
C PHE A 379 -2.57 -11.58 7.65
N THR A 380 -2.91 -12.16 6.50
CA THR A 380 -1.96 -12.36 5.38
C THR A 380 -1.35 -11.03 4.92
N ILE A 381 -2.16 -9.97 4.79
CA ILE A 381 -1.67 -8.62 4.46
C ILE A 381 -0.72 -8.08 5.54
N SER A 382 -1.03 -8.31 6.83
CA SER A 382 -0.15 -7.93 7.94
C SER A 382 1.19 -8.66 7.88
N LEU A 383 1.19 -9.97 7.65
CA LEU A 383 2.41 -10.78 7.52
C LEU A 383 3.27 -10.33 6.33
N TYR A 384 2.65 -10.07 5.18
CA TYR A 384 3.35 -9.51 4.03
C TYR A 384 4.01 -8.16 4.37
N GLY A 385 3.28 -7.28 5.06
CA GLY A 385 3.81 -5.99 5.52
C GLY A 385 5.02 -6.13 6.46
N GLU A 386 4.99 -7.10 7.37
CA GLU A 386 6.11 -7.41 8.27
C GLU A 386 7.32 -7.98 7.52
N ALA A 387 7.11 -8.94 6.62
CA ALA A 387 8.18 -9.51 5.81
C ALA A 387 8.85 -8.46 4.92
N LYS A 388 8.05 -7.64 4.22
CA LYS A 388 8.55 -6.53 3.41
C LYS A 388 9.36 -5.54 4.25
N ARG A 389 8.88 -5.19 5.44
CA ARG A 389 9.59 -4.30 6.36
C ARG A 389 10.92 -4.90 6.82
N ALA A 390 10.95 -6.18 7.16
CA ALA A 390 12.18 -6.85 7.57
C ALA A 390 13.25 -6.79 6.47
N ILE A 391 12.86 -6.94 5.21
CA ILE A 391 13.76 -6.78 4.06
C ILE A 391 14.27 -5.33 3.95
N VAL A 392 13.38 -4.34 4.05
CA VAL A 392 13.75 -2.92 3.99
C VAL A 392 14.69 -2.54 5.13
N ILE A 393 14.44 -2.99 6.36
CA ILE A 393 15.30 -2.75 7.52
C ILE A 393 16.70 -3.34 7.28
N ARG A 394 16.80 -4.58 6.78
CA ARG A 394 18.11 -5.20 6.49
C ARG A 394 18.91 -4.40 5.45
N LYS A 395 18.24 -3.91 4.40
CA LYS A 395 18.88 -3.06 3.40
C LYS A 395 19.37 -1.74 4.02
N ALA A 396 18.48 -1.07 4.76
CA ALA A 396 18.80 0.20 5.41
C ALA A 396 19.90 0.05 6.48
N GLU A 397 19.97 -1.09 7.18
CA GLU A 397 21.06 -1.40 8.10
C GLU A 397 22.41 -1.55 7.39
N SER A 398 22.42 -2.19 6.22
CA SER A 398 23.64 -2.27 5.40
C SER A 398 24.10 -0.90 4.92
N GLU A 399 23.16 -0.05 4.49
CA GLU A 399 23.44 1.34 4.10
C GLU A 399 23.94 2.16 5.29
N ALA A 400 23.31 2.05 6.45
CA ALA A 400 23.76 2.73 7.67
C ALA A 400 25.14 2.23 8.15
N GLN A 401 25.48 0.95 7.96
CA GLN A 401 26.83 0.46 8.23
C GLN A 401 27.87 1.07 7.29
N PHE A 402 27.53 1.23 6.01
CA PHE A 402 28.39 1.92 5.05
C PHE A 402 28.55 3.40 5.42
N ALA A 403 27.44 4.09 5.71
CA ALA A 403 27.42 5.49 6.13
C ALA A 403 28.25 5.73 7.40
N ARG A 404 28.24 4.80 8.37
CA ARG A 404 29.11 4.89 9.57
C ARG A 404 30.59 4.84 9.22
N ARG A 405 30.98 4.00 8.26
CA ARG A 405 32.39 3.91 7.82
C ARG A 405 32.81 5.18 7.09
N GLU A 406 31.92 5.70 6.24
CA GLU A 406 32.13 6.96 5.53
C GLU A 406 32.24 8.13 6.50
N MET A 407 31.36 8.19 7.50
CA MET A 407 31.39 9.20 8.57
C MET A 407 32.72 9.20 9.30
N THR A 408 33.26 8.05 9.67
CA THR A 408 34.62 7.96 10.27
C THR A 408 35.71 8.49 9.33
N ILE A 409 35.60 8.26 8.02
CA ILE A 409 36.57 8.81 7.05
C ILE A 409 36.45 10.33 6.99
N VAL A 410 35.23 10.87 6.94
CA VAL A 410 34.97 12.32 6.90
C VAL A 410 35.37 13.00 8.21
N GLU A 411 35.18 12.36 9.36
CA GLU A 411 35.65 12.84 10.67
C GLU A 411 37.19 12.91 10.74
N ASN A 412 37.87 11.88 10.25
CA ASN A 412 39.34 11.88 10.14
C ASN A 412 39.82 12.99 9.19
N TYR A 413 39.10 13.20 8.09
CA TYR A 413 39.39 14.25 7.12
C TYR A 413 39.18 15.65 7.71
N LEU A 414 38.07 15.90 8.41
CA LEU A 414 37.81 17.14 9.15
C LEU A 414 38.89 17.41 10.18
N SER A 415 39.29 16.39 10.95
CA SER A 415 40.37 16.51 11.94
C SER A 415 41.69 16.93 11.28
N GLY A 416 42.00 16.38 10.10
CA GLY A 416 43.15 16.78 9.29
C GLY A 416 43.05 18.23 8.78
N LEU A 417 41.88 18.64 8.27
CA LEU A 417 41.64 20.01 7.83
C LEU A 417 41.76 21.02 8.98
N SER A 418 41.22 20.71 10.16
CA SER A 418 41.33 21.57 11.34
C SER A 418 42.79 21.73 11.78
N LEU A 419 43.56 20.64 11.79
CA LEU A 419 44.99 20.69 12.08
C LEU A 419 45.75 21.57 11.06
N LEU A 420 45.43 21.43 9.77
CA LEU A 420 46.03 22.27 8.73
C LEU A 420 45.63 23.75 8.89
N SER A 421 44.37 24.03 9.19
CA SER A 421 43.89 25.39 9.45
C SER A 421 44.64 26.06 10.61
N GLU A 422 44.96 25.31 11.67
CA GLU A 422 45.71 25.81 12.82
C GLU A 422 47.20 26.01 12.49
N LEU A 423 47.81 25.08 11.74
CA LEU A 423 49.23 25.14 11.41
C LEU A 423 49.59 26.24 10.42
N TYR A 424 48.68 26.56 9.50
CA TYR A 424 48.97 27.49 8.39
C TYR A 424 48.42 28.90 8.58
N ASP A 425 47.64 29.15 9.65
CA ASP A 425 46.93 30.41 9.90
C ASP A 425 46.39 31.02 8.60
N ASP A 426 45.51 30.27 7.92
CA ASP A 426 45.10 30.42 6.50
C ASP A 426 44.65 31.85 6.12
N LYS A 427 44.37 32.69 7.12
CA LYS A 427 44.09 34.12 6.96
C LYS A 427 45.34 34.93 6.63
N ASP A 428 46.45 34.72 7.34
CA ASP A 428 47.71 35.46 7.14
C ASP A 428 48.36 35.13 5.79
N LEU A 429 48.21 33.91 5.29
CA LEU A 429 48.78 33.51 3.99
C LEU A 429 47.95 34.06 2.81
N VAL A 430 46.63 34.03 2.92
CA VAL A 430 45.72 34.64 1.93
C VAL A 430 45.88 36.16 1.94
N ASP A 431 45.90 36.79 3.11
CA ASP A 431 46.13 38.23 3.28
C ASP A 431 47.54 38.62 2.79
N PHE A 432 48.59 37.84 3.09
CA PHE A 432 49.94 38.08 2.58
C PHE A 432 50.01 37.99 1.06
N VAL A 433 49.35 36.99 0.45
CA VAL A 433 49.31 36.84 -1.00
C VAL A 433 48.57 38.00 -1.65
N ASP A 434 47.43 38.41 -1.08
CA ASP A 434 46.64 39.53 -1.59
C ASP A 434 47.38 40.86 -1.40
N ASP A 435 47.99 41.10 -0.24
CA ASP A 435 48.82 42.28 0.02
C ASP A 435 50.08 42.30 -0.85
N PHE A 436 50.71 41.15 -1.09
CA PHE A 436 51.88 41.05 -1.98
C PHE A 436 51.51 41.26 -3.45
N LYS A 437 50.35 40.74 -3.90
CA LYS A 437 49.83 40.95 -5.26
C LYS A 437 49.38 42.40 -5.48
N ASN A 438 48.76 43.01 -4.48
CA ASN A 438 48.17 44.34 -4.58
C ASN A 438 49.12 45.46 -4.13
N SER A 439 50.30 45.14 -3.59
CA SER A 439 51.33 46.14 -3.29
C SER A 439 52.34 46.29 -4.42
N ASP A 440 52.76 47.53 -4.69
CA ASP A 440 53.88 47.81 -5.60
C ASP A 440 55.25 47.40 -5.01
N MET A 441 55.30 46.61 -3.93
CA MET A 441 56.54 46.31 -3.20
C MET A 441 57.59 45.60 -4.07
N TYR A 442 57.16 44.66 -4.92
CA TYR A 442 58.06 43.98 -5.86
C TYR A 442 58.58 44.93 -6.95
N VAL A 443 57.75 45.87 -7.41
CA VAL A 443 58.13 46.93 -8.36
C VAL A 443 59.14 47.89 -7.73
N GLN A 444 58.88 48.35 -6.50
CA GLN A 444 59.75 49.28 -5.77
C GLN A 444 61.11 48.65 -5.42
N ALA A 445 61.13 47.39 -5.01
CA ALA A 445 62.36 46.65 -4.75
C ALA A 445 63.21 46.54 -6.03
N PHE A 446 62.57 46.22 -7.16
CA PHE A 446 63.25 46.14 -8.46
C PHE A 446 63.82 47.51 -8.90
N GLN A 447 63.04 48.59 -8.78
CA GLN A 447 63.51 49.94 -9.09
C GLN A 447 64.69 50.38 -8.20
N LYS A 448 64.65 50.04 -6.90
CA LYS A 448 65.77 50.32 -5.98
C LYS A 448 67.02 49.53 -6.36
N SER A 449 66.89 48.28 -6.79
CA SER A 449 68.01 47.47 -7.25
C SER A 449 68.64 48.02 -8.53
N ALA A 450 67.82 48.43 -9.51
CA ALA A 450 68.32 49.09 -10.72
C ALA A 450 69.06 50.40 -10.38
N ARG A 451 68.50 51.22 -9.48
CA ARG A 451 69.12 52.47 -9.02
C ARG A 451 70.40 52.25 -8.23
N LEU A 452 70.49 51.17 -7.45
CA LEU A 452 71.72 50.80 -6.75
C LEU A 452 72.82 50.39 -7.74
N ALA A 453 72.47 49.69 -8.82
CA ALA A 453 73.41 49.31 -9.88
C ALA A 453 73.98 50.56 -10.59
N GLU A 454 73.15 51.56 -10.86
CA GLU A 454 73.61 52.86 -11.39
C GLU A 454 74.59 53.55 -10.44
N LEU A 455 74.27 53.62 -9.15
CA LEU A 455 75.14 54.24 -8.13
C LEU A 455 76.49 53.54 -8.01
N ARG A 456 76.53 52.23 -8.28
CA ARG A 456 77.75 51.43 -8.32
C ARG A 456 78.47 51.45 -9.69
N LYS A 457 77.98 52.24 -10.64
CA LYS A 457 78.54 52.42 -11.99
C LYS A 457 78.66 51.12 -12.77
N VAL A 458 77.68 50.23 -12.62
CA VAL A 458 77.54 49.05 -13.48
C VAL A 458 77.32 49.53 -14.93
N PRO A 459 77.94 48.92 -15.95
CA PRO A 459 77.69 49.27 -17.35
C PRO A 459 76.19 49.20 -17.69
N ASP A 460 75.66 50.21 -18.37
CA ASP A 460 74.21 50.35 -18.59
C ASP A 460 73.58 49.14 -19.32
N ASN A 461 74.33 48.48 -20.21
CA ASN A 461 73.89 47.28 -20.92
C ASN A 461 73.70 46.05 -20.01
N ASN A 462 74.17 46.11 -18.75
CA ASN A 462 74.04 45.05 -17.76
C ASN A 462 73.03 45.40 -16.65
N ILE A 463 72.38 46.57 -16.71
CA ILE A 463 71.35 46.96 -15.73
C ILE A 463 69.97 46.58 -16.29
N LEU A 464 69.27 45.71 -15.58
CA LEU A 464 67.90 45.30 -15.92
C LEU A 464 66.92 46.36 -15.42
N ARG A 465 66.10 46.94 -16.30
CA ARG A 465 65.24 48.10 -15.99
C ARG A 465 63.77 47.85 -16.24
N THR A 466 63.46 46.89 -17.09
CA THR A 466 62.10 46.50 -17.45
C THR A 466 61.88 45.02 -17.17
N LYS A 467 60.61 44.60 -17.06
CA LYS A 467 60.25 43.19 -16.95
C LYS A 467 60.87 42.36 -18.10
N SER A 468 60.87 42.89 -19.32
CA SER A 468 61.45 42.25 -20.49
C SER A 468 62.95 41.97 -20.35
N ASP A 469 63.68 42.83 -19.63
CA ASP A 469 65.12 42.63 -19.39
C ASP A 469 65.37 41.48 -18.41
N ILE A 470 64.54 41.37 -17.36
CA ILE A 470 64.59 40.28 -16.38
C ILE A 470 64.29 38.96 -17.07
N ASP A 471 63.21 38.92 -17.84
CA ASP A 471 62.76 37.73 -18.54
C ASP A 471 63.81 37.28 -19.57
N SER A 472 64.48 38.22 -20.25
CA SER A 472 65.58 37.89 -21.17
C SER A 472 66.84 37.39 -20.46
N TYR A 473 67.18 37.97 -19.30
CA TYR A 473 68.37 37.62 -18.53
C TYR A 473 68.25 36.24 -17.86
N PHE A 474 67.09 35.92 -17.27
CA PHE A 474 66.85 34.65 -16.57
C PHE A 474 66.18 33.58 -17.42
N GLY A 475 65.48 33.96 -18.50
CA GLY A 475 64.80 33.06 -19.44
C GLY A 475 65.71 32.48 -20.54
N GLY A 476 67.01 32.77 -20.51
CA GLY A 476 68.02 31.99 -21.24
C GLY A 476 68.18 32.29 -22.74
N ASN A 477 67.64 33.39 -23.27
CA ASN A 477 67.90 33.80 -24.66
C ASN A 477 69.10 34.78 -24.73
N ARG A 478 70.31 34.24 -24.55
CA ARG A 478 71.51 34.78 -25.20
C ARG A 478 71.68 34.09 -26.55
N GLN A 479 71.65 34.87 -27.64
CA GLN A 479 72.56 34.61 -28.75
C GLN A 479 73.96 35.07 -28.37
#